data_AF-A0A952U8Z0-F1
#
_entry.id   AF-A0A952U8Z0-F1
#
_cell.length_a   1.000
_cell.length_b   1.000
_cell.length_c   1.000
_cell.angle_alpha   90.00
_cell.angle_beta   90.00
_cell.angle_gamma   90.00
#
_symmetry.space_group_name_H-M   'P 1'
#
loop_
_entity.id
_entity.type
_entity.pdbx_description
1 polymer ?
#
loop_
_entity_poly.entity_id
_entity_poly.type
_entity_poly.pdbx_seq_one_letter_code
_entity_poly.pdbx_strand_id
1 'polypeptide(L)'
;MRKLYALFVLIVVFFPLAIATMTMTAIRPWLLDRGFYERIVNNDHFYEAMWTEDLSNRFDEALFTNVEQLPLGALSLALREVVMPAYLRGQTLNVIDQVFNTIEGRAKDFTLTLDIAPLKTILIGEGRLPFAAALAAALPPCAVDQAPIAPNGNLVRCIAADSSVEAAAAQIADALPTVLKTTPDQLVIEGQGYVRTNWYDFAWFLGSGIHNVLDLAILMMGFVTVSIGFVAVYFGGDDQRGRLKWFGAALLVPASLFLLSGIGLTARWGIDAVTASIATTRWDGVQYSQSFREAVASVVVPIVQQIGSGFLLTGAVACLMALGLLVLSWITPAEGQPSPKVVQVRVRTS
;
A
#
# COMPACT_ATOMS: atom_id res chain seq x y z
N MET A 1 -10.26 -12.70 -44.52
CA MET A 1 -9.01 -12.66 -43.74
C MET A 1 -8.85 -11.39 -42.89
N ARG A 2 -9.19 -10.19 -43.39
CA ARG A 2 -9.06 -8.91 -42.64
C ARG A 2 -9.64 -8.93 -41.21
N LYS A 3 -10.83 -9.52 -41.02
CA LYS A 3 -11.48 -9.67 -39.71
C LYS A 3 -10.72 -10.57 -38.73
N LEU A 4 -10.00 -11.59 -39.23
CA LEU A 4 -9.17 -12.45 -38.38
C LEU A 4 -7.93 -11.69 -37.88
N TYR A 5 -7.30 -10.89 -38.75
CA TYR A 5 -6.21 -10.00 -38.32
C TYR A 5 -6.68 -8.96 -37.31
N ALA A 6 -7.86 -8.35 -37.52
CA ALA A 6 -8.45 -7.43 -36.55
C ALA A 6 -8.66 -8.11 -35.19
N LEU A 7 -9.22 -9.32 -35.18
CA LEU A 7 -9.42 -10.11 -33.95
C LEU A 7 -8.08 -10.43 -33.25
N PHE A 8 -7.06 -10.81 -34.02
CA PHE A 8 -5.72 -11.08 -33.49
C PHE A 8 -5.12 -9.83 -32.83
N VAL A 9 -5.16 -8.68 -33.50
CA VAL A 9 -4.68 -7.40 -32.94
C VAL A 9 -5.46 -7.02 -31.68
N LEU A 10 -6.79 -7.24 -31.68
CA LEU A 10 -7.61 -6.97 -30.51
C LEU A 10 -7.21 -7.80 -29.29
N ILE A 11 -7.07 -9.11 -29.46
CA ILE A 11 -6.79 -10.03 -28.36
C ILE A 11 -5.34 -9.89 -27.87
N VAL A 12 -4.37 -9.82 -28.78
CA VAL A 12 -2.95 -9.89 -28.44
C VAL A 12 -2.39 -8.53 -28.03
N VAL A 13 -2.95 -7.43 -28.54
CA VAL A 13 -2.37 -6.09 -28.35
C VAL A 13 -3.35 -5.17 -27.62
N PHE A 14 -4.56 -4.99 -28.13
CA PHE A 14 -5.50 -4.02 -27.57
C PHE A 14 -5.98 -4.41 -26.16
N PHE A 15 -6.37 -5.66 -25.92
CA PHE A 15 -6.86 -6.08 -24.60
C PHE A 15 -5.82 -5.96 -23.47
N PRO A 16 -4.57 -6.47 -23.62
CA PRO A 16 -3.55 -6.25 -22.60
C PRO A 16 -3.30 -4.78 -22.32
N LEU A 17 -3.28 -3.95 -23.37
CA LEU A 17 -3.02 -2.52 -23.24
C LEU A 17 -4.20 -1.76 -22.60
N ALA A 18 -5.43 -2.13 -22.93
CA ALA A 18 -6.64 -1.61 -22.31
C ALA A 18 -6.71 -1.99 -20.83
N ILE A 19 -6.41 -3.25 -20.49
CA ILE A 19 -6.33 -3.72 -19.10
C ILE A 19 -5.25 -2.93 -18.35
N ALA A 20 -4.04 -2.79 -18.91
CA ALA A 20 -2.96 -2.03 -18.28
C ALA A 20 -3.34 -0.57 -18.02
N THR A 21 -3.92 0.11 -19.03
CA THR A 21 -4.39 1.50 -18.91
C THR A 21 -5.47 1.63 -17.85
N MET A 22 -6.45 0.73 -17.85
CA MET A 22 -7.52 0.73 -16.86
C MET A 22 -7.01 0.41 -15.46
N THR A 23 -6.03 -0.50 -15.30
CA THR A 23 -5.38 -0.78 -14.02
C THR A 23 -4.70 0.48 -13.49
N MET A 24 -3.86 1.14 -14.30
CA MET A 24 -3.19 2.38 -13.88
C MET A 24 -4.20 3.46 -13.48
N THR A 25 -5.30 3.58 -14.23
CA THR A 25 -6.39 4.52 -13.91
C THR A 25 -7.12 4.15 -12.61
N ALA A 26 -7.38 2.86 -12.39
CA ALA A 26 -8.08 2.35 -11.21
C ALA A 26 -7.26 2.45 -9.93
N ILE A 27 -5.93 2.32 -10.02
CA ILE A 27 -5.05 2.41 -8.83
C ILE A 27 -4.72 3.85 -8.44
N ARG A 28 -4.75 4.79 -9.40
CA ARG A 28 -4.41 6.20 -9.19
C ARG A 28 -5.06 6.83 -7.94
N PRO A 29 -6.36 6.64 -7.62
CA PRO A 29 -7.01 7.34 -6.52
C PRO A 29 -6.54 6.93 -5.13
N TRP A 30 -5.84 5.81 -4.99
CA TRP A 30 -5.41 5.31 -3.68
C TRP A 30 -3.91 5.04 -3.59
N LEU A 31 -3.25 4.70 -4.71
CA LEU A 31 -1.82 4.37 -4.72
C LEU A 31 -0.97 5.50 -4.14
N LEU A 32 -1.32 6.74 -4.48
CA LEU A 32 -0.61 7.95 -4.08
C LEU A 32 -1.47 8.87 -3.19
N ASP A 33 -2.54 8.36 -2.56
CA ASP A 33 -3.34 9.18 -1.63
C ASP A 33 -2.74 9.11 -0.23
N ARG A 34 -1.98 10.15 0.15
CA ARG A 34 -1.41 10.30 1.49
C ARG A 34 -2.46 10.15 2.59
N GLY A 35 -3.60 10.81 2.43
CA GLY A 35 -4.68 10.80 3.43
C GLY A 35 -5.31 9.41 3.57
N PHE A 36 -5.31 8.60 2.51
CA PHE A 36 -5.73 7.20 2.58
C PHE A 36 -4.82 6.38 3.50
N TYR A 37 -3.50 6.47 3.31
CA TYR A 37 -2.57 5.76 4.18
C TYR A 37 -2.62 6.29 5.60
N GLU A 38 -2.62 7.61 5.81
CA GLU A 38 -2.79 8.18 7.15
C GLU A 38 -4.03 7.63 7.85
N ARG A 39 -5.20 7.59 7.19
CA ARG A 39 -6.43 7.01 7.80
C ARG A 39 -6.29 5.55 8.20
N ILE A 40 -5.60 4.74 7.40
CA ILE A 40 -5.36 3.31 7.65
C ILE A 40 -4.57 3.12 8.94
N VAL A 41 -3.49 3.88 9.09
CA VAL A 41 -2.53 3.72 10.18
C VAL A 41 -2.81 4.66 11.35
N ASN A 42 -3.86 5.45 11.27
CA ASN A 42 -4.42 6.24 12.36
C ASN A 42 -5.54 5.49 13.10
N ASN A 43 -5.58 4.16 13.00
CA ASN A 43 -6.59 3.31 13.64
C ASN A 43 -6.12 2.85 15.02
N ASP A 44 -6.71 3.40 16.09
CA ASP A 44 -6.34 3.10 17.48
C ASP A 44 -6.53 1.64 17.85
N HIS A 45 -7.59 0.99 17.36
CA HIS A 45 -7.86 -0.43 17.63
C HIS A 45 -6.77 -1.35 17.10
N PHE A 46 -6.12 -0.97 15.99
CA PHE A 46 -5.01 -1.74 15.43
C PHE A 46 -3.80 -1.76 16.37
N TYR A 47 -3.42 -0.62 16.94
CA TYR A 47 -2.30 -0.57 17.87
C TYR A 47 -2.62 -1.21 19.20
N GLU A 48 -3.84 -1.06 19.72
CA GLU A 48 -4.29 -1.75 20.93
C GLU A 48 -4.28 -3.27 20.76
N ALA A 49 -4.76 -3.76 19.62
CA ALA A 49 -4.75 -5.19 19.34
C ALA A 49 -3.32 -5.72 19.11
N MET A 50 -2.46 -4.94 18.44
CA MET A 50 -1.04 -5.29 18.28
C MET A 50 -0.32 -5.34 19.62
N TRP A 51 -0.71 -4.48 20.56
CA TRP A 51 -0.12 -4.40 21.89
C TRP A 51 -0.51 -5.57 22.79
N THR A 52 -1.79 -5.96 22.74
CA THR A 52 -2.30 -7.10 23.51
C THR A 52 -1.79 -8.44 22.98
N GLU A 53 -1.41 -8.51 21.70
CA GLU A 53 -0.75 -9.67 21.13
C GLU A 53 0.73 -9.74 21.50
N ASP A 54 1.20 -10.94 21.88
CA ASP A 54 2.63 -11.17 22.15
C ASP A 54 3.45 -11.29 20.85
N LEU A 55 3.41 -10.24 20.02
CA LEU A 55 4.17 -10.15 18.77
C LEU A 55 5.67 -9.98 18.99
N SER A 56 6.10 -9.54 20.18
CA SER A 56 7.49 -9.18 20.46
C SER A 56 8.45 -10.36 20.50
N ASN A 57 8.00 -11.53 20.94
CA ASN A 57 8.77 -12.77 20.87
C ASN A 57 9.00 -13.26 19.43
N ARG A 58 8.49 -12.53 18.43
CA ARG A 58 8.46 -12.94 17.02
C ARG A 58 8.99 -11.88 16.05
N PHE A 59 9.29 -10.67 16.51
CA PHE A 59 10.05 -9.73 15.69
C PHE A 59 11.50 -10.21 15.64
N ASP A 60 11.92 -10.56 14.42
CA ASP A 60 13.15 -11.27 14.08
C ASP A 60 14.40 -10.71 14.79
N GLU A 61 15.30 -11.61 15.21
CA GLU A 61 16.54 -11.30 15.92
C GLU A 61 17.43 -10.27 15.17
N ALA A 62 17.25 -10.17 13.85
CA ALA A 62 18.10 -9.42 12.94
C ALA A 62 18.11 -7.89 13.14
N LEU A 63 17.07 -7.29 13.72
CA LEU A 63 17.01 -5.82 13.84
C LEU A 63 17.76 -5.26 15.05
N PHE A 64 18.01 -6.08 16.07
CA PHE A 64 18.52 -5.60 17.36
C PHE A 64 19.81 -6.28 17.83
N THR A 65 20.50 -7.05 16.98
CA THR A 65 21.75 -7.76 17.32
C THR A 65 22.88 -6.89 17.87
N ASN A 66 22.77 -5.55 17.80
CA ASN A 66 23.86 -4.62 18.08
C ASN A 66 23.70 -3.77 19.35
N VAL A 67 22.58 -3.84 20.09
CA VAL A 67 22.41 -3.04 21.32
C VAL A 67 22.93 -3.81 22.54
N GLU A 68 24.18 -3.53 22.91
CA GLU A 68 24.86 -4.04 24.13
C GLU A 68 24.80 -5.58 24.35
N GLN A 69 24.52 -6.37 23.31
CA GLN A 69 24.30 -7.82 23.40
C GLN A 69 23.18 -8.21 24.38
N LEU A 70 22.19 -7.34 24.59
CA LEU A 70 21.04 -7.63 25.43
C LEU A 70 20.17 -8.73 24.79
N PRO A 71 19.63 -9.68 25.56
CA PRO A 71 18.65 -10.63 25.06
C PRO A 71 17.43 -9.88 24.52
N LEU A 72 17.10 -10.07 23.24
CA LEU A 72 16.08 -9.27 22.57
C LEU A 72 14.69 -9.43 23.17
N GLY A 73 14.34 -10.64 23.60
CA GLY A 73 13.09 -10.88 24.31
C GLY A 73 12.99 -10.11 25.63
N ALA A 74 14.11 -9.93 26.34
CA ALA A 74 14.13 -9.15 27.58
C ALA A 74 13.97 -7.65 27.31
N LEU A 75 14.66 -7.14 26.29
CA LEU A 75 14.55 -5.75 25.87
C LEU A 75 13.14 -5.41 25.36
N SER A 76 12.53 -6.31 24.58
CA SER A 76 11.19 -6.09 24.03
C SER A 76 10.12 -6.07 25.11
N LEU A 77 10.22 -6.96 26.12
CA LEU A 77 9.36 -6.97 27.29
C LEU A 77 9.52 -5.70 28.12
N ALA A 78 10.75 -5.24 28.34
CA ALA A 78 11.02 -4.00 29.06
C ALA A 78 10.48 -2.77 28.33
N LEU A 79 10.70 -2.69 27.01
CA LEU A 79 10.18 -1.59 26.18
C LEU A 79 8.65 -1.54 26.19
N ARG A 80 7.96 -2.67 26.35
CA ARG A 80 6.51 -2.71 26.49
C ARG A 80 5.99 -2.02 27.75
N GLU A 81 6.78 -1.92 28.81
CA GLU A 81 6.30 -1.18 29.98
C GLU A 81 6.30 0.35 29.78
N VAL A 82 6.97 0.83 28.73
CA VAL A 82 7.23 2.27 28.55
C VAL A 82 6.72 2.83 27.22
N VAL A 83 6.76 2.04 26.16
CA VAL A 83 6.33 2.48 24.83
C VAL A 83 4.81 2.53 24.80
N MET A 84 4.23 3.72 24.63
CA MET A 84 2.78 3.86 24.50
C MET A 84 2.32 3.55 23.06
N PRO A 85 1.13 2.97 22.84
CA PRO A 85 0.55 2.81 21.51
C PRO A 85 0.53 4.11 20.69
N ALA A 86 0.29 5.25 21.37
CA ALA A 86 0.31 6.58 20.76
C ALA A 86 1.68 6.94 20.13
N TYR A 87 2.79 6.51 20.74
CA TYR A 87 4.13 6.72 20.19
C TYR A 87 4.32 5.91 18.91
N LEU A 88 3.95 4.62 18.89
CA LEU A 88 4.05 3.78 17.69
C LEU A 88 3.22 4.34 16.53
N ARG A 89 2.01 4.84 16.83
CA ARG A 89 1.17 5.54 15.86
C ARG A 89 1.85 6.79 15.33
N GLY A 90 2.40 7.63 16.20
CA GLY A 90 3.13 8.85 15.81
C GLY A 90 4.34 8.55 14.91
N GLN A 91 5.13 7.53 15.24
CA GLN A 91 6.24 7.10 14.41
C GLN A 91 5.76 6.58 13.05
N THR A 92 4.72 5.76 13.03
CA THR A 92 4.17 5.22 11.77
C THR A 92 3.63 6.33 10.85
N LEU A 93 2.95 7.33 11.41
CA LEU A 93 2.52 8.52 10.66
C LEU A 93 3.71 9.31 10.12
N ASN A 94 4.76 9.51 10.92
CA ASN A 94 5.98 10.16 10.46
C ASN A 94 6.66 9.39 9.32
N VAL A 95 6.66 8.04 9.36
CA VAL A 95 7.16 7.22 8.25
C VAL A 95 6.37 7.47 6.96
N ILE A 96 5.04 7.47 7.03
CA ILE A 96 4.18 7.77 5.87
C ILE A 96 4.48 9.18 5.36
N ASP A 97 4.59 10.14 6.25
CA ASP A 97 4.90 11.51 5.88
C ASP A 97 6.24 11.63 5.17
N GLN A 98 7.28 10.95 5.66
CA GLN A 98 8.59 10.91 5.01
C GLN A 98 8.50 10.29 3.61
N VAL A 99 7.82 9.14 3.48
CA VAL A 99 7.61 8.47 2.18
C VAL A 99 6.89 9.39 1.21
N PHE A 100 5.76 9.99 1.62
CA PHE A 100 4.97 10.87 0.76
C PHE A 100 5.66 12.20 0.47
N ASN A 101 6.43 12.75 1.40
CA ASN A 101 7.27 13.92 1.14
C ASN A 101 8.28 13.63 0.03
N THR A 102 8.87 12.43 -0.04
CA THR A 102 9.73 12.04 -1.15
C THR A 102 8.94 11.83 -2.45
N ILE A 103 7.82 11.11 -2.41
CA ILE A 103 6.98 10.81 -3.61
C ILE A 103 6.42 12.08 -4.24
N GLU A 104 5.98 13.04 -3.43
CA GLU A 104 5.44 14.33 -3.87
C GLU A 104 6.55 15.33 -4.26
N GLY A 105 7.81 14.96 -4.03
CA GLY A 105 8.98 15.77 -4.33
C GLY A 105 9.19 16.97 -3.42
N ARG A 106 8.65 16.91 -2.19
CA ARG A 106 8.95 17.87 -1.11
C ARG A 106 10.31 17.59 -0.46
N ALA A 107 10.76 16.34 -0.49
CA ALA A 107 12.07 15.90 -0.02
C ALA A 107 12.83 15.20 -1.15
N LYS A 108 14.11 15.57 -1.34
CA LYS A 108 14.97 14.99 -2.39
C LYS A 108 15.50 13.61 -2.01
N ASP A 109 15.83 13.45 -0.74
CA ASP A 109 16.37 12.22 -0.19
C ASP A 109 15.32 11.53 0.68
N PHE A 110 15.27 10.20 0.60
CA PHE A 110 14.48 9.37 1.49
C PHE A 110 15.42 8.78 2.54
N THR A 111 15.34 9.30 3.76
CA THR A 111 16.02 8.74 4.92
C THR A 111 14.97 8.41 5.95
N LEU A 112 14.70 7.11 6.13
CA LEU A 112 13.77 6.65 7.13
C LEU A 112 14.41 6.85 8.52
N THR A 113 13.84 7.78 9.30
CA THR A 113 14.32 8.06 10.65
C THR A 113 13.25 7.70 11.68
N LEU A 114 13.68 6.99 12.72
CA LEU A 114 12.89 6.73 13.91
C LEU A 114 13.31 7.73 14.98
N ASP A 115 12.37 8.58 15.41
CA ASP A 115 12.64 9.54 16.47
C ASP A 115 12.43 8.89 17.84
N ILE A 116 13.53 8.65 18.54
CA ILE A 116 13.52 8.05 19.88
C ILE A 116 13.61 9.10 21.00
N ALA A 117 13.66 10.40 20.70
CA ALA A 117 13.72 11.45 21.71
C ALA A 117 12.57 11.37 22.74
N PRO A 118 11.29 11.16 22.32
CA PRO A 118 10.20 11.00 23.28
C PRO A 118 10.40 9.80 24.21
N LEU A 119 10.90 8.68 23.66
CA LEU A 119 11.19 7.47 24.43
C LEU A 119 12.32 7.70 25.43
N LYS A 120 13.39 8.41 25.02
CA LYS A 120 14.49 8.79 25.91
C LYS A 120 13.99 9.65 27.07
N THR A 121 13.13 10.63 26.81
CA THR A 121 12.55 11.47 27.88
C THR A 121 11.76 10.63 28.89
N ILE A 122 10.95 9.69 28.42
CA ILE A 122 10.17 8.82 29.32
C ILE A 122 11.09 7.89 30.13
N LEU A 123 12.10 7.30 29.49
CA LEU A 123 13.06 6.40 30.14
C LEU A 123 14.02 7.10 31.12
N ILE A 124 14.24 8.41 30.98
CA ILE A 124 14.99 9.21 31.96
C ILE A 124 14.08 9.61 33.13
N GLY A 125 12.79 9.84 32.87
CA GLY A 125 11.81 10.26 33.85
C GLY A 125 11.09 9.10 34.54
N GLU A 126 9.76 9.11 34.48
CA GLU A 126 8.88 8.21 35.22
C GLU A 126 8.96 6.75 34.75
N GLY A 127 9.30 6.50 33.47
CA GLY A 127 9.41 5.15 32.90
C GLY A 127 10.70 4.41 33.26
N ARG A 128 11.66 5.08 33.92
CA ARG A 128 12.98 4.52 34.22
C ARG A 128 12.95 3.26 35.09
N LEU A 129 12.27 3.35 36.22
CA LEU A 129 12.17 2.25 37.20
C LEU A 129 11.35 1.06 36.67
N PRO A 130 10.15 1.24 36.07
CA PRO A 130 9.40 0.10 35.54
C PRO A 130 10.14 -0.58 34.38
N PHE A 131 10.79 0.19 33.50
CA PHE A 131 11.66 -0.39 32.46
C PHE A 131 12.77 -1.25 33.05
N ALA A 132 13.52 -0.70 34.01
CA ALA A 132 14.66 -1.39 34.59
C ALA A 132 14.25 -2.66 35.34
N ALA A 133 13.12 -2.62 36.05
CA ALA A 133 12.56 -3.77 36.74
C ALA A 133 12.10 -4.86 35.77
N ALA A 134 11.38 -4.48 34.70
CA ALA A 134 10.92 -5.41 33.67
C ALA A 134 12.09 -6.03 32.88
N LEU A 135 13.11 -5.22 32.56
CA LEU A 135 14.32 -5.72 31.92
C LEU A 135 15.02 -6.74 32.81
N ALA A 136 15.30 -6.37 34.07
CA ALA A 136 15.95 -7.26 35.03
C ALA A 136 15.20 -8.58 35.22
N ALA A 137 13.87 -8.54 35.33
CA ALA A 137 13.04 -9.73 35.49
C ALA A 137 13.07 -10.67 34.28
N ALA A 138 13.31 -10.14 33.08
CA ALA A 138 13.36 -10.90 31.84
C ALA A 138 14.79 -11.36 31.45
N LEU A 139 15.83 -10.91 32.16
CA LEU A 139 17.20 -11.33 31.88
C LEU A 139 17.45 -12.79 32.30
N PRO A 140 18.16 -13.59 31.48
CA PRO A 140 18.54 -14.95 31.84
C PRO A 140 19.65 -14.96 32.91
N PRO A 141 19.83 -16.07 33.65
CA PRO A 141 21.00 -16.25 34.51
C PRO A 141 22.28 -16.29 33.67
N CYS A 142 23.37 -15.74 34.20
CA CYS A 142 24.67 -15.77 33.52
C CYS A 142 25.19 -17.20 33.35
N ALA A 143 25.80 -17.50 32.20
CA ALA A 143 26.55 -18.74 32.02
C ALA A 143 27.80 -18.76 32.91
N VAL A 144 28.35 -19.95 33.15
CA VAL A 144 29.61 -20.11 33.91
C VAL A 144 30.71 -19.26 33.24
N ASP A 145 31.41 -18.46 34.04
CA ASP A 145 32.46 -17.51 33.62
C ASP A 145 32.00 -16.34 32.73
N GLN A 146 30.70 -16.12 32.57
CA GLN A 146 30.16 -14.96 31.85
C GLN A 146 30.03 -13.74 32.78
N ALA A 147 30.72 -12.65 32.43
CA ALA A 147 30.54 -11.38 33.14
C ALA A 147 29.10 -10.83 32.95
N PRO A 148 28.44 -10.33 34.03
CA PRO A 148 27.08 -9.76 33.98
C PRO A 148 26.92 -8.54 33.07
N ILE A 149 28.00 -7.81 32.83
CA ILE A 149 28.06 -6.64 31.96
C ILE A 149 28.97 -6.97 30.77
N ALA A 150 28.56 -6.60 29.55
CA ALA A 150 29.36 -6.80 28.36
C ALA A 150 30.65 -5.93 28.39
N PRO A 151 31.74 -6.35 27.74
CA PRO A 151 32.92 -5.49 27.57
C PRO A 151 32.53 -4.16 26.92
N ASN A 152 32.82 -3.04 27.58
CA ASN A 152 32.43 -1.67 27.19
C ASN A 152 30.91 -1.36 27.23
N GLY A 153 30.09 -2.27 27.77
CA GLY A 153 28.66 -2.03 28.02
C GLY A 153 28.43 -1.36 29.37
N ASN A 154 27.30 -0.69 29.52
CA ASN A 154 26.89 -0.12 30.81
C ASN A 154 25.67 -0.85 31.41
N LEU A 155 24.93 -1.64 30.62
CA LEU A 155 23.77 -2.38 31.09
C LEU A 155 24.11 -3.83 31.45
N VAL A 156 23.35 -4.36 32.40
CA VAL A 156 23.40 -5.77 32.81
C VAL A 156 22.73 -6.63 31.73
N ARG A 157 23.42 -7.66 31.24
CA ARG A 157 22.95 -8.59 30.20
C ARG A 157 22.50 -9.95 30.73
N CYS A 158 22.87 -10.29 31.96
CA CYS A 158 22.48 -11.53 32.63
C CYS A 158 22.59 -11.34 34.15
N ILE A 159 21.85 -12.15 34.92
CA ILE A 159 21.83 -12.09 36.38
C ILE A 159 22.91 -13.02 36.95
N ALA A 160 23.81 -12.49 37.79
CA ALA A 160 24.82 -13.29 38.48
C ALA A 160 24.17 -14.18 39.54
N ALA A 161 24.74 -15.35 39.81
CA ALA A 161 24.16 -16.35 40.73
C ALA A 161 23.99 -15.85 42.17
N ASP A 162 24.76 -14.84 42.58
CA ASP A 162 24.75 -14.20 43.90
C ASP A 162 24.00 -12.85 43.92
N SER A 163 23.49 -12.39 42.77
CA SER A 163 22.77 -11.12 42.65
C SER A 163 21.25 -11.31 42.61
N SER A 164 20.50 -10.42 43.26
CA SER A 164 19.04 -10.43 43.19
C SER A 164 18.53 -9.63 41.97
N VAL A 165 17.31 -9.93 41.52
CA VAL A 165 16.65 -9.22 40.41
C VAL A 165 16.52 -7.73 40.74
N GLU A 166 16.24 -7.39 41.99
CA GLU A 166 16.11 -6.00 42.46
C GLU A 166 17.43 -5.25 42.40
N ALA A 167 18.55 -5.91 42.74
CA ALA A 167 19.89 -5.32 42.63
C ALA A 167 20.25 -5.06 41.16
N ALA A 168 19.93 -6.00 40.26
CA ALA A 168 20.11 -5.82 38.82
C ALA A 168 19.24 -4.67 38.27
N ALA A 169 17.98 -4.57 38.71
CA ALA A 169 17.07 -3.48 38.32
C ALA A 169 17.60 -2.12 38.77
N ALA A 170 18.10 -1.99 40.00
CA ALA A 170 18.71 -0.75 40.49
C ALA A 170 19.94 -0.35 39.65
N GLN A 171 20.80 -1.32 39.35
CA GLN A 171 21.99 -1.08 38.52
C GLN A 171 21.62 -0.64 37.09
N ILE A 172 20.61 -1.27 36.48
CA ILE A 172 20.09 -0.86 35.16
C ILE A 172 19.53 0.55 35.24
N ALA A 173 18.72 0.88 36.25
CA ALA A 173 18.11 2.19 36.41
C ALA A 173 19.14 3.32 36.60
N ASP A 174 20.26 3.04 37.26
CA ASP A 174 21.36 3.99 37.47
C ASP A 174 22.23 4.16 36.22
N ALA A 175 22.44 3.10 35.46
CA ALA A 175 23.23 3.13 34.22
C ALA A 175 22.46 3.73 33.02
N LEU A 176 21.12 3.59 33.01
CA LEU A 176 20.27 3.95 31.87
C LEU A 176 20.43 5.41 31.39
N PRO A 177 20.49 6.45 32.27
CA PRO A 177 20.69 7.83 31.81
C PRO A 177 21.99 8.04 31.04
N THR A 178 23.06 7.33 31.43
CA THR A 178 24.38 7.41 30.77
C THR A 178 24.31 6.81 29.36
N VAL A 179 23.67 5.64 29.21
CA VAL A 179 23.47 4.98 27.92
C VAL A 179 22.64 5.86 26.99
N LEU A 180 21.48 6.32 27.48
CA LEU A 180 20.58 7.16 26.68
C LEU A 180 21.23 8.48 26.26
N LYS A 181 22.14 9.05 27.06
CA LYS A 181 22.87 10.26 26.69
C LYS A 181 23.80 10.04 25.48
N THR A 182 24.34 8.83 25.33
CA THR A 182 25.19 8.46 24.20
C THR A 182 24.40 7.98 22.98
N THR A 183 23.16 7.52 23.16
CA THR A 183 22.28 7.12 22.05
C THR A 183 21.77 8.34 21.28
N PRO A 184 21.88 8.41 19.95
CA PRO A 184 21.35 9.52 19.16
C PRO A 184 19.82 9.60 19.26
N ASP A 185 19.27 10.81 19.19
CA ASP A 185 17.81 11.02 19.26
C ASP A 185 17.05 10.49 18.04
N GLN A 186 17.74 10.34 16.91
CA GLN A 186 17.18 9.80 15.68
C GLN A 186 18.00 8.59 15.26
N LEU A 187 17.32 7.46 15.07
CA LEU A 187 17.92 6.26 14.50
C LEU A 187 17.60 6.24 13.00
N VAL A 188 18.65 6.27 12.18
CA VAL A 188 18.51 6.03 10.74
C VAL A 188 18.36 4.53 10.57
N ILE A 189 17.25 4.09 9.98
CA ILE A 189 17.03 2.68 9.66
C ILE A 189 17.85 2.38 8.40
N GLU A 190 19.12 2.01 8.59
CA GLU A 190 20.04 1.65 7.51
C GLU A 190 19.56 0.39 6.76
N GLY A 191 19.86 0.32 5.46
CA GLY A 191 19.49 -0.82 4.60
C GLY A 191 18.19 -0.64 3.80
N GLN A 192 17.43 0.42 4.03
CA GLN A 192 16.20 0.68 3.29
C GLN A 192 16.44 1.66 2.15
N GLY A 193 16.80 1.09 1.00
CA GLY A 193 16.53 1.66 -0.33
C GLY A 193 17.10 3.04 -0.56
N TYR A 194 18.30 3.10 -1.14
CA TYR A 194 18.58 4.14 -2.12
C TYR A 194 17.54 4.01 -3.23
N VAL A 195 16.35 4.62 -3.06
CA VAL A 195 15.56 5.04 -4.20
C VAL A 195 16.41 6.14 -4.80
N ARG A 196 17.38 5.75 -5.63
CA ARG A 196 18.20 6.68 -6.39
C ARG A 196 17.24 7.27 -7.40
N THR A 197 16.59 8.35 -7.00
CA THR A 197 15.47 8.96 -7.68
C THR A 197 15.97 9.74 -8.90
N ASN A 198 16.50 9.02 -9.90
CA ASN A 198 16.81 9.58 -11.22
C ASN A 198 15.59 10.22 -11.91
N TRP A 199 14.38 10.03 -11.37
CA TRP A 199 13.18 10.72 -11.89
C TRP A 199 13.21 12.23 -11.63
N TYR A 200 13.93 12.70 -10.60
CA TYR A 200 14.15 14.13 -10.37
C TYR A 200 14.95 14.78 -11.52
N ASP A 201 15.82 14.03 -12.20
CA ASP A 201 16.55 14.53 -13.37
C ASP A 201 15.60 14.87 -14.53
N PHE A 202 14.40 14.28 -14.54
CA PHE A 202 13.33 14.55 -15.50
C PHE A 202 12.23 15.47 -14.96
N ALA A 203 12.42 16.08 -13.77
CA ALA A 203 11.42 16.94 -13.15
C ALA A 203 11.04 18.16 -14.01
N TRP A 204 11.93 18.60 -14.91
CA TRP A 204 11.65 19.67 -15.88
C TRP A 204 10.55 19.30 -16.88
N PHE A 205 10.37 18.01 -17.19
CA PHE A 205 9.39 17.51 -18.15
C PHE A 205 8.19 16.85 -17.46
N LEU A 206 8.44 16.08 -16.39
CA LEU A 206 7.42 15.31 -15.67
C LEU A 206 6.82 16.06 -14.48
N GLY A 207 7.38 17.22 -14.11
CA GLY A 207 7.07 17.90 -12.85
C GLY A 207 7.80 17.27 -11.65
N SER A 208 7.68 17.90 -10.49
CA SER A 208 8.42 17.49 -9.28
C SER A 208 7.79 16.34 -8.49
N GLY A 209 6.59 15.87 -8.84
CA GLY A 209 5.89 14.84 -8.08
C GLY A 209 5.56 13.60 -8.92
N ILE A 210 5.63 12.42 -8.31
CA ILE A 210 5.31 11.13 -8.96
C ILE A 210 3.85 11.09 -9.45
N HIS A 211 2.94 11.86 -8.86
CA HIS A 211 1.57 12.03 -9.36
C HIS A 211 1.53 12.46 -10.83
N ASN A 212 2.34 13.45 -11.20
CA ASN A 212 2.36 13.98 -12.56
C ASN A 212 2.96 12.95 -13.53
N VAL A 213 3.96 12.18 -13.08
CA VAL A 213 4.55 11.07 -13.84
C VAL A 213 3.49 10.01 -14.11
N LEU A 214 2.73 9.61 -13.09
CA LEU A 214 1.67 8.62 -13.21
C LEU A 214 0.55 9.11 -14.12
N ASP A 215 0.14 10.37 -14.00
CA ASP A 215 -0.89 10.99 -14.83
C ASP A 215 -0.49 11.03 -16.31
N LEU A 216 0.76 11.43 -16.58
CA LEU A 216 1.30 11.42 -17.93
C LEU A 216 1.39 9.98 -18.47
N ALA A 217 1.82 9.02 -17.65
CA ALA A 217 1.90 7.63 -18.05
C ALA A 217 0.52 7.05 -18.38
N ILE A 218 -0.51 7.36 -17.58
CA ILE A 218 -1.91 7.00 -17.85
C ILE A 218 -2.37 7.62 -19.17
N LEU A 219 -2.09 8.92 -19.39
CA LEU A 219 -2.46 9.62 -20.62
C LEU A 219 -1.79 9.00 -21.85
N MET A 220 -0.48 8.73 -21.79
CA MET A 220 0.28 8.13 -22.88
C MET A 220 -0.21 6.70 -23.17
N MET A 221 -0.40 5.88 -22.14
CA MET A 221 -0.93 4.52 -22.28
C MET A 221 -2.36 4.53 -22.83
N GLY A 222 -3.20 5.46 -22.37
CA GLY A 222 -4.53 5.68 -22.91
C GLY A 222 -4.52 6.06 -24.38
N PHE A 223 -3.64 6.97 -24.77
CA PHE A 223 -3.49 7.38 -26.17
C PHE A 223 -3.05 6.22 -27.07
N VAL A 224 -2.06 5.43 -26.64
CA VAL A 224 -1.60 4.24 -27.39
C VAL A 224 -2.73 3.21 -27.47
N THR A 225 -3.46 2.97 -26.37
CA THR A 225 -4.61 2.05 -26.33
C THR A 225 -5.66 2.43 -27.34
N VAL A 226 -6.06 3.70 -27.32
CA VAL A 226 -7.07 4.24 -28.24
C VAL A 226 -6.58 4.16 -29.68
N SER A 227 -5.31 4.52 -29.95
CA SER A 227 -4.72 4.47 -31.30
C SER A 227 -4.68 3.05 -31.87
N ILE A 228 -4.24 2.07 -31.08
CA ILE A 228 -4.23 0.66 -31.48
C ILE A 228 -5.67 0.14 -31.67
N GLY A 229 -6.58 0.54 -30.79
CA GLY A 229 -8.00 0.27 -30.93
C GLY A 229 -8.57 0.76 -32.26
N PHE A 230 -8.26 2.01 -32.64
CA PHE A 230 -8.65 2.57 -33.94
C PHE A 230 -8.09 1.77 -35.12
N VAL A 231 -6.82 1.38 -35.08
CA VAL A 231 -6.20 0.56 -36.13
C VAL A 231 -6.91 -0.80 -36.25
N ALA A 232 -7.13 -1.49 -35.14
CA ALA A 232 -7.81 -2.79 -35.12
C ALA A 232 -9.23 -2.70 -35.68
N VAL A 233 -9.94 -1.63 -35.32
CA VAL A 233 -11.31 -1.34 -35.76
C VAL A 233 -11.37 -1.05 -37.25
N TYR A 234 -10.39 -0.34 -37.80
CA TYR A 234 -10.29 -0.06 -39.24
C TYR A 234 -10.16 -1.35 -40.06
N PHE A 235 -9.44 -2.35 -39.54
CA PHE A 235 -9.40 -3.69 -40.15
C PHE A 235 -10.71 -4.48 -39.95
N GLY A 236 -11.41 -4.28 -38.84
CA GLY A 236 -12.62 -5.02 -38.49
C GLY A 236 -13.88 -4.59 -39.27
N GLY A 237 -14.07 -3.28 -39.47
CA GLY A 237 -15.28 -2.70 -40.06
C GLY A 237 -15.10 -2.18 -41.50
N ASP A 238 -15.99 -2.61 -42.40
CA ASP A 238 -16.05 -2.12 -43.78
C ASP A 238 -16.53 -0.66 -43.87
N ASP A 239 -17.50 -0.30 -43.01
CA ASP A 239 -18.16 1.01 -42.94
C ASP A 239 -18.00 1.65 -41.54
N GLN A 240 -18.38 2.92 -41.40
CA GLN A 240 -18.33 3.64 -40.12
C GLN A 240 -19.15 2.94 -39.02
N ARG A 241 -20.33 2.43 -39.37
CA ARG A 241 -21.19 1.66 -38.47
C ARG A 241 -20.49 0.41 -37.95
N GLY A 242 -19.91 -0.40 -38.85
CA GLY A 242 -19.15 -1.58 -38.49
C GLY A 242 -17.97 -1.25 -37.59
N ARG A 243 -17.26 -0.15 -37.87
CA ARG A 243 -16.13 0.32 -37.05
C ARG A 243 -16.56 0.66 -35.61
N LEU A 244 -17.60 1.47 -35.45
CA LEU A 244 -18.15 1.80 -34.12
C LEU A 244 -18.60 0.56 -33.35
N LYS A 245 -19.25 -0.38 -34.04
CA LYS A 245 -19.70 -1.65 -33.44
C LYS A 245 -18.52 -2.49 -32.95
N TRP A 246 -17.47 -2.62 -33.76
CA TRP A 246 -16.25 -3.36 -33.39
C TRP A 246 -15.54 -2.70 -32.20
N PHE A 247 -15.41 -1.38 -32.20
CA PHE A 247 -14.71 -0.69 -31.12
C PHE A 247 -15.48 -0.78 -29.80
N GLY A 248 -16.79 -0.53 -29.84
CA GLY A 248 -17.65 -0.66 -28.67
C GLY A 248 -17.65 -2.09 -28.11
N ALA A 249 -17.78 -3.12 -28.96
CA ALA A 249 -17.74 -4.51 -28.53
C ALA A 249 -16.37 -4.91 -27.95
N ALA A 250 -15.27 -4.46 -28.56
CA ALA A 250 -13.93 -4.73 -28.07
C ALA A 250 -13.66 -4.06 -26.72
N LEU A 251 -14.09 -2.80 -26.53
CA LEU A 251 -13.91 -2.09 -25.26
C LEU A 251 -14.80 -2.66 -24.15
N LEU A 252 -16.00 -3.16 -24.49
CA LEU A 252 -16.95 -3.68 -23.51
C LEU A 252 -16.40 -4.86 -22.70
N VAL A 253 -15.56 -5.71 -23.32
CA VAL A 253 -14.99 -6.88 -22.65
C VAL A 253 -14.10 -6.49 -21.44
N PRO A 254 -12.97 -5.77 -21.61
CA PRO A 254 -12.16 -5.33 -20.47
C PRO A 254 -12.93 -4.38 -19.54
N ALA A 255 -13.81 -3.54 -20.07
CA ALA A 255 -14.66 -2.66 -19.26
C ALA A 255 -15.54 -3.45 -18.27
N SER A 256 -16.21 -4.50 -18.77
CA SER A 256 -17.06 -5.37 -17.95
C SER A 256 -16.26 -6.13 -16.89
N LEU A 257 -15.04 -6.59 -17.22
CA LEU A 257 -14.17 -7.26 -16.24
C LEU A 257 -13.82 -6.35 -15.06
N PHE A 258 -13.45 -5.10 -15.33
CA PHE A 258 -13.15 -4.13 -14.28
C PHE A 258 -14.39 -3.75 -13.48
N LEU A 259 -15.52 -3.54 -14.16
CA LEU A 259 -16.79 -3.25 -13.50
C LEU A 259 -17.20 -4.38 -12.56
N LEU A 260 -17.16 -5.63 -13.03
CA LEU A 260 -17.49 -6.81 -12.23
C LEU A 260 -16.51 -7.03 -11.09
N SER A 261 -15.21 -6.79 -11.31
CA SER A 261 -14.20 -6.86 -10.25
C SER A 261 -14.45 -5.80 -9.17
N GLY A 262 -14.77 -4.57 -9.57
CA GLY A 262 -15.14 -3.49 -8.67
C GLY A 262 -16.42 -3.79 -7.88
N ILE A 263 -17.46 -4.30 -8.53
CA ILE A 263 -18.69 -4.78 -7.86
C ILE A 263 -18.32 -5.88 -6.88
N GLY A 264 -17.47 -6.83 -7.26
CA GLY A 264 -17.10 -7.94 -6.41
C GLY A 264 -16.37 -7.51 -5.15
N LEU A 265 -15.44 -6.57 -5.24
CA LEU A 265 -14.68 -6.06 -4.10
C LEU A 265 -15.50 -5.12 -3.19
N THR A 266 -16.51 -4.45 -3.73
CA THR A 266 -17.34 -3.49 -2.96
C THR A 266 -18.65 -4.08 -2.45
N ALA A 267 -19.12 -5.19 -3.03
CA ALA A 267 -20.34 -5.85 -2.59
C ALA A 267 -20.15 -6.53 -1.23
N ARG A 268 -21.26 -6.68 -0.49
CA ARG A 268 -21.29 -7.30 0.83
C ARG A 268 -20.64 -8.69 0.83
N TRP A 269 -20.96 -9.52 -0.16
CA TRP A 269 -20.39 -10.87 -0.28
C TRP A 269 -18.87 -10.88 -0.47
N GLY A 270 -18.28 -9.87 -1.12
CA GLY A 270 -16.83 -9.75 -1.26
C GLY A 270 -16.17 -9.34 0.05
N ILE A 271 -16.78 -8.38 0.75
CA ILE A 271 -16.33 -7.97 2.09
C ILE A 271 -16.43 -9.13 3.08
N ASP A 272 -17.54 -9.86 3.08
CA ASP A 272 -17.75 -11.04 3.91
C ASP A 272 -16.74 -12.15 3.61
N ALA A 273 -16.36 -12.33 2.35
CA ALA A 273 -15.30 -13.27 1.96
C ALA A 273 -13.92 -12.83 2.48
N VAL A 274 -13.61 -11.53 2.44
CA VAL A 274 -12.36 -10.97 2.98
C VAL A 274 -12.30 -11.14 4.49
N THR A 275 -13.37 -10.79 5.21
CA THR A 275 -13.42 -10.94 6.68
C THR A 275 -13.36 -12.40 7.09
N ALA A 276 -14.05 -13.30 6.37
CA ALA A 276 -13.94 -14.75 6.58
C ALA A 276 -12.53 -15.28 6.30
N SER A 277 -11.85 -14.77 5.26
CA SER A 277 -10.46 -15.12 4.97
C SER A 277 -9.54 -14.68 6.11
N ILE A 278 -9.66 -13.45 6.61
CA ILE A 278 -8.88 -12.97 7.76
C ILE A 278 -9.17 -13.82 9.01
N ALA A 279 -10.44 -14.15 9.25
CA ALA A 279 -10.84 -14.98 10.38
C ALA A 279 -10.25 -16.41 10.32
N THR A 280 -10.04 -16.96 9.12
CA THR A 280 -9.52 -18.32 8.91
C THR A 280 -8.02 -18.39 8.63
N THR A 281 -7.37 -17.25 8.40
CA THR A 281 -5.94 -17.21 8.06
C THR A 281 -5.11 -17.61 9.29
N ARG A 282 -4.23 -18.60 9.10
CA ARG A 282 -3.19 -18.95 10.07
C ARG A 282 -1.90 -18.29 9.63
N TRP A 283 -1.55 -17.17 10.25
CA TRP A 283 -0.25 -16.55 10.00
C TRP A 283 0.82 -17.34 10.75
N ASP A 284 1.67 -18.02 9.98
CA ASP A 284 2.80 -18.81 10.48
C ASP A 284 2.42 -19.91 11.50
N GLY A 285 1.27 -20.57 11.28
CA GLY A 285 0.80 -21.65 12.14
C GLY A 285 0.24 -21.21 13.51
N VAL A 286 0.22 -19.91 13.80
CA VAL A 286 -0.26 -19.38 15.07
C VAL A 286 -1.72 -18.91 14.96
N GLN A 287 -2.52 -19.22 15.99
CA GLN A 287 -3.86 -18.66 16.16
C GLN A 287 -3.76 -17.33 16.91
N TYR A 288 -4.12 -16.24 16.23
CA TYR A 288 -4.20 -14.91 16.84
C TYR A 288 -5.54 -14.74 17.55
N SER A 289 -5.62 -13.84 18.53
CA SER A 289 -6.87 -13.52 19.21
C SER A 289 -7.93 -13.02 18.24
N GLN A 290 -9.20 -13.12 18.67
CA GLN A 290 -10.31 -12.59 17.90
C GLN A 290 -10.22 -11.06 17.76
N SER A 291 -9.81 -10.34 18.81
CA SER A 291 -9.64 -8.89 18.79
C SER A 291 -8.59 -8.45 17.78
N PHE A 292 -7.48 -9.18 17.65
CA PHE A 292 -6.49 -8.90 16.60
C PHE A 292 -7.04 -9.10 15.19
N ARG A 293 -7.77 -10.20 14.95
CA ARG A 293 -8.38 -10.45 13.64
C ARG A 293 -9.41 -9.37 13.27
N GLU A 294 -10.22 -8.93 14.24
CA GLU A 294 -11.17 -7.84 14.06
C GLU A 294 -10.46 -6.50 13.78
N ALA A 295 -9.38 -6.21 14.50
CA ALA A 295 -8.57 -5.02 14.26
C ALA A 295 -7.93 -5.03 12.87
N VAL A 296 -7.36 -6.15 12.42
CA VAL A 296 -6.84 -6.32 11.05
C VAL A 296 -7.96 -6.15 10.02
N ALA A 297 -9.13 -6.76 10.24
CA ALA A 297 -10.27 -6.60 9.35
C ALA A 297 -10.73 -5.13 9.24
N SER A 298 -10.70 -4.38 10.34
CA SER A 298 -11.04 -2.95 10.36
C SER A 298 -10.10 -2.08 9.50
N VAL A 299 -8.88 -2.55 9.25
CA VAL A 299 -7.88 -1.89 8.39
C VAL A 299 -8.00 -2.39 6.95
N VAL A 300 -8.13 -3.70 6.75
CA VAL A 300 -8.12 -4.33 5.42
C VAL A 300 -9.42 -4.06 4.64
N VAL A 301 -10.58 -4.08 5.31
CA VAL A 301 -11.87 -3.89 4.62
C VAL A 301 -11.96 -2.52 3.93
N PRO A 302 -11.64 -1.38 4.59
CA PRO A 302 -11.58 -0.09 3.91
C PRO A 302 -10.61 -0.04 2.73
N ILE A 303 -9.45 -0.70 2.83
CA ILE A 303 -8.48 -0.81 1.73
C ILE A 303 -9.12 -1.51 0.53
N VAL A 304 -9.73 -2.67 0.75
CA VAL A 304 -10.38 -3.45 -0.33
C VAL A 304 -11.53 -2.66 -0.95
N GLN A 305 -12.33 -1.96 -0.14
CA GLN A 305 -13.41 -1.10 -0.64
C GLN A 305 -12.89 0.05 -1.50
N GLN A 306 -11.80 0.71 -1.09
CA GLN A 306 -11.20 1.80 -1.86
C GLN A 306 -10.63 1.29 -3.18
N ILE A 307 -9.91 0.16 -3.17
CA ILE A 307 -9.41 -0.51 -4.37
C ILE A 307 -10.60 -0.85 -5.28
N GLY A 308 -11.61 -1.53 -4.74
CA GLY A 308 -12.82 -1.91 -5.45
C GLY A 308 -13.55 -0.72 -6.08
N SER A 309 -13.60 0.42 -5.39
CA SER A 309 -14.20 1.66 -5.90
C SER A 309 -13.45 2.21 -7.11
N GLY A 310 -12.12 2.13 -7.11
CA GLY A 310 -11.29 2.51 -8.27
C GLY A 310 -11.56 1.63 -9.50
N PHE A 311 -11.64 0.31 -9.32
CA PHE A 311 -12.02 -0.64 -10.38
C PHE A 311 -13.45 -0.40 -10.87
N LEU A 312 -14.39 -0.19 -9.95
CA LEU A 312 -15.79 0.05 -10.24
C LEU A 312 -15.98 1.31 -11.09
N LEU A 313 -15.39 2.43 -10.68
CA LEU A 313 -15.50 3.70 -11.39
C LEU A 313 -14.88 3.61 -12.79
N THR A 314 -13.67 3.05 -12.88
CA THR A 314 -12.97 2.90 -14.17
C THR A 314 -13.74 1.99 -15.12
N GLY A 315 -14.22 0.84 -14.62
CA GLY A 315 -15.05 -0.09 -15.39
C GLY A 315 -16.39 0.52 -15.81
N ALA A 316 -17.06 1.27 -14.93
CA ALA A 316 -18.33 1.92 -15.22
C ALA A 316 -18.19 2.96 -16.34
N VAL A 317 -17.19 3.84 -16.26
CA VAL A 317 -16.92 4.85 -17.30
C VAL A 317 -16.60 4.16 -18.63
N ALA A 318 -15.72 3.16 -18.64
CA ALA A 318 -15.38 2.42 -19.86
C ALA A 318 -16.59 1.67 -20.45
N CYS A 319 -17.44 1.08 -19.62
CA CYS A 319 -18.68 0.41 -20.05
C CYS A 319 -19.65 1.41 -20.68
N LEU A 320 -19.84 2.58 -20.07
CA LEU A 320 -20.69 3.63 -20.63
C LEU A 320 -20.17 4.13 -21.97
N MET A 321 -18.85 4.30 -22.11
CA MET A 321 -18.23 4.63 -23.39
C MET A 321 -18.46 3.54 -24.45
N ALA A 322 -18.24 2.27 -24.07
CA ALA A 322 -18.46 1.13 -24.96
C ALA A 322 -19.93 1.02 -25.42
N LEU A 323 -20.88 1.17 -24.49
CA LEU A 323 -22.31 1.19 -24.80
C LEU A 323 -22.69 2.39 -25.67
N GLY A 324 -22.17 3.58 -25.38
CA GLY A 324 -22.37 4.77 -26.21
C GLY A 324 -21.93 4.56 -27.65
N LEU A 325 -20.76 3.95 -27.86
CA LEU A 325 -20.26 3.58 -29.20
C LEU A 325 -21.16 2.56 -29.90
N LEU A 326 -21.67 1.55 -29.17
CA LEU A 326 -22.61 0.57 -29.72
C LEU A 326 -23.94 1.21 -30.12
N VAL A 327 -24.49 2.11 -29.30
CA VAL A 327 -25.72 2.86 -29.62
C VAL A 327 -25.50 3.78 -30.81
N LEU A 328 -24.38 4.51 -30.86
CA LEU A 328 -23.99 5.33 -32.02
C LEU A 328 -23.88 4.49 -33.31
N SER A 329 -23.38 3.26 -33.21
CA SER A 329 -23.34 2.33 -34.34
C SER A 329 -24.73 1.93 -34.85
N TRP A 330 -25.75 1.92 -33.98
CA TRP A 330 -27.13 1.62 -34.39
C TRP A 330 -27.80 2.78 -35.09
N ILE A 331 -27.47 4.01 -34.69
CA ILE A 331 -28.01 5.24 -35.28
C ILE A 331 -27.32 5.58 -36.61
N THR A 332 -26.04 5.22 -36.77
CA THR A 332 -25.27 5.49 -37.99
C THR A 332 -25.82 4.65 -39.16
N PRO A 333 -26.24 5.25 -40.28
CA PRO A 333 -26.73 4.50 -41.44
C PRO A 333 -25.63 3.62 -42.03
N ALA A 334 -26.01 2.46 -42.57
CA ALA A 334 -25.07 1.61 -43.28
C ALA A 334 -24.72 2.24 -44.65
N GLU A 335 -23.43 2.37 -44.96
CA GLU A 335 -23.00 2.80 -46.29
C GLU A 335 -23.50 1.79 -47.33
N GLY A 336 -24.32 2.25 -48.27
CA GLY A 336 -24.92 1.41 -49.32
C GLY A 336 -26.41 1.13 -49.17
N GLN A 337 -27.10 1.63 -48.14
CA GLN A 337 -28.55 1.76 -48.22
C GLN A 337 -28.86 2.82 -49.30
N PRO A 338 -29.55 2.46 -50.40
CA PRO A 338 -29.87 3.42 -51.45
C PRO A 338 -30.65 4.55 -50.79
N SER A 339 -30.15 5.78 -50.92
CA SER A 339 -30.89 6.97 -50.50
C SER A 339 -32.32 6.82 -51.03
N PRO A 340 -33.36 7.01 -50.20
CA PRO A 340 -34.74 6.87 -50.65
C PRO A 340 -34.86 7.68 -51.94
N LYS A 341 -35.14 6.99 -53.05
CA LYS A 341 -35.22 7.61 -54.37
C LYS A 341 -36.22 8.75 -54.25
N VAL A 342 -35.72 9.99 -54.19
CA VAL A 342 -36.57 11.16 -54.20
C VAL A 342 -37.14 11.22 -55.62
N VAL A 343 -38.31 10.62 -55.79
CA VAL A 343 -39.08 10.76 -57.03
C VAL A 343 -39.49 12.22 -57.08
N GLN A 344 -38.73 13.03 -57.84
CA GLN A 344 -39.15 14.39 -58.15
C GLN A 344 -40.41 14.30 -59.01
N VAL A 345 -41.58 14.41 -58.37
CA VAL A 345 -42.84 14.56 -59.07
C VAL A 345 -42.86 15.97 -59.66
N ARG A 346 -42.74 16.05 -60.99
CA ARG A 346 -42.84 17.33 -61.71
C ARG A 346 -44.26 17.85 -61.58
N VAL A 347 -44.48 18.85 -60.72
CA VAL A 347 -45.77 19.53 -60.61
C VAL A 347 -46.01 20.26 -61.93
N ARG A 348 -46.98 19.81 -62.71
CA ARG A 348 -47.42 20.46 -63.94
C ARG A 348 -48.33 21.62 -63.52
N THR A 349 -47.78 22.84 -63.48
CA THR A 349 -48.60 24.04 -63.35
C THR A 349 -49.41 24.21 -64.63
N SER A 350 -50.74 24.17 -64.49
CA SER A 350 -51.73 24.38 -65.53
C SER A 350 -51.82 25.83 -65.96
#